data_AF-W7AY54-F1
#
_entry.id   AF-W7AY54-F1
#
_cell.length_a   1.000
_cell.length_b   1.000
_cell.length_c   1.000
_cell.angle_alpha   90.00
_cell.angle_beta   90.00
_cell.angle_gamma   90.00
#
_symmetry.space_group_name_H-M   'P 1'
#
loop_
_entity.id
_entity.type
_entity.pdbx_description
1 polymer ?
#
loop_
_entity_poly.entity_id
_entity_poly.type
_entity_poly.pdbx_seq_one_letter_code
_entity_poly.pdbx_strand_id
1 'polypeptide(L)'
;MEQIIEYQAHITLPENFVLIQKDEYKALKGLGFKGNCVSVEDFRKKHTCLSRPMFNELILLNPKFKKMLDIKENPNGCVAYPKGGSSGKYYILESKLLTFIEENFPEIFTYVGKNEV
;
A
#
# COMPACT_ATOMS: atom_id res chain seq x y z
N MET A 1 1.19 -55.29 14.10
CA MET A 1 1.88 -55.42 12.80
C MET A 1 1.68 -54.12 12.07
N GLU A 2 2.73 -53.35 11.86
CA GLU A 2 2.70 -52.20 10.96
C GLU A 2 3.06 -52.66 9.55
N GLN A 3 2.33 -52.17 8.56
CA GLN A 3 2.66 -52.36 7.14
C GLN A 3 3.04 -51.00 6.56
N ILE A 4 4.19 -50.96 5.89
CA ILE A 4 4.69 -49.77 5.19
C ILE A 4 4.44 -50.01 3.69
N ILE A 5 3.73 -49.09 3.05
CA ILE A 5 3.45 -49.12 1.62
C ILE A 5 4.23 -47.97 0.99
N GLU A 6 5.18 -48.30 0.13
CA GLU A 6 5.86 -47.33 -0.73
C GLU A 6 5.08 -47.22 -2.05
N TYR A 7 4.73 -45.99 -2.43
CA TYR A 7 4.01 -45.71 -3.66
C TYR A 7 4.55 -44.46 -4.34
N GLN A 8 4.48 -44.45 -5.67
CA GLN A 8 4.86 -43.32 -6.51
C GLN A 8 3.64 -42.91 -7.36
N ALA A 9 3.21 -41.65 -7.24
CA ALA A 9 2.22 -41.05 -8.12
C ALA A 9 2.84 -40.03 -9.06
N HIS A 10 2.24 -39.97 -10.25
CA HIS A 10 2.43 -38.87 -11.18
C HIS A 10 1.21 -37.94 -11.10
N ILE A 11 1.46 -36.70 -10.69
CA ILE A 11 0.45 -35.64 -10.67
C ILE A 11 0.72 -34.73 -11.87
N THR A 12 -0.24 -34.66 -12.78
CA THR A 12 -0.19 -33.73 -13.91
C THR A 12 -0.68 -32.35 -13.47
N LEU A 13 0.16 -31.33 -13.63
CA LEU A 13 -0.22 -29.94 -13.42
C LEU A 13 -0.97 -29.45 -14.67
N PRO A 14 -2.16 -28.82 -14.51
CA PRO A 14 -2.84 -28.19 -15.64
C PRO A 14 -1.98 -27.05 -16.22
N GLU A 15 -2.10 -26.78 -17.52
CA GLU A 15 -1.24 -25.84 -18.26
C GLU A 15 -1.20 -24.42 -17.66
N ASN A 16 -2.29 -23.99 -17.04
CA ASN A 16 -2.40 -22.65 -16.43
C ASN A 16 -2.03 -22.60 -14.94
N PHE A 17 -1.46 -23.68 -14.40
CA PHE A 17 -1.07 -23.76 -12.99
C PHE A 17 0.43 -23.94 -12.86
N VAL A 18 1.00 -23.26 -11.87
CA VAL A 18 2.41 -23.41 -11.48
C VAL A 18 2.48 -23.94 -10.04
N LEU A 19 3.33 -24.93 -9.82
CA LEU A 19 3.63 -25.42 -8.49
C LEU A 19 4.75 -24.56 -7.91
N ILE A 20 4.50 -23.94 -6.75
CA ILE A 20 5.50 -23.10 -6.09
C ILE A 20 5.59 -23.46 -4.61
N GLN A 21 6.75 -23.19 -4.01
CA GLN A 21 6.91 -23.40 -2.58
C GLN A 21 6.06 -22.41 -1.78
N LYS A 22 5.51 -22.87 -0.66
CA LYS A 22 4.61 -22.06 0.18
C LYS A 22 5.27 -20.77 0.67
N ASP A 23 6.55 -20.81 1.02
CA ASP A 23 7.26 -19.64 1.52
C ASP A 23 7.59 -18.66 0.39
N GLU A 24 7.91 -19.17 -0.81
CA GLU A 24 8.06 -18.37 -2.02
C GLU A 24 6.75 -17.69 -2.43
N TYR A 25 5.61 -18.38 -2.33
CA TYR A 25 4.29 -17.77 -2.55
C TYR A 25 4.03 -16.58 -1.63
N LYS A 26 4.33 -16.75 -0.35
CA LYS A 26 4.16 -15.68 0.64
C LYS A 26 5.08 -14.50 0.35
N ALA A 27 6.34 -14.77 -0.03
CA ALA A 27 7.29 -13.74 -0.43
C ALA A 27 6.81 -12.99 -1.69
N LEU A 28 6.38 -13.70 -2.72
CA LEU A 28 5.85 -13.13 -3.97
C LEU A 28 4.59 -12.29 -3.73
N LYS A 29 3.68 -12.75 -2.87
CA LYS A 29 2.54 -11.93 -2.41
C LYS A 29 2.97 -10.64 -1.72
N GLY A 30 4.02 -10.69 -0.91
CA GLY A 30 4.59 -9.51 -0.26
C GLY A 30 5.36 -8.58 -1.21
N LEU A 31 5.90 -9.11 -2.31
CA LEU A 31 6.65 -8.35 -3.31
C LEU A 31 5.75 -7.69 -4.36
N GLY A 32 4.57 -8.24 -4.65
CA GLY A 32 3.65 -7.76 -5.69
C GLY A 32 3.15 -6.32 -5.53
N PHE A 33 3.43 -5.65 -4.40
CA PHE A 33 3.06 -4.27 -4.13
C PHE A 33 4.23 -3.28 -4.17
N LYS A 34 5.49 -3.75 -4.18
CA LYS A 34 6.66 -2.86 -4.10
C LYS A 34 6.98 -2.26 -5.47
N GLY A 35 6.87 -0.94 -5.58
CA GLY A 35 7.27 -0.17 -6.77
C GLY A 35 6.13 0.39 -7.62
N ASN A 36 4.88 0.05 -7.32
CA ASN A 36 3.73 0.63 -8.03
C ASN A 36 3.54 2.10 -7.63
N CYS A 37 3.69 2.98 -8.61
CA CYS A 37 3.37 4.40 -8.47
C CYS A 37 1.98 4.66 -9.05
N VAL A 38 1.07 5.16 -8.21
CA VAL A 38 -0.34 5.39 -8.57
C VAL A 38 -0.74 6.84 -8.32
N SER A 39 -1.85 7.25 -8.93
CA SER A 39 -2.44 8.56 -8.63
C SER A 39 -3.15 8.53 -7.27
N VAL A 40 -3.41 9.72 -6.70
CA VAL A 40 -4.24 9.87 -5.48
C VAL A 40 -5.61 9.25 -5.67
N GLU A 41 -6.19 9.37 -6.86
CA GLU A 41 -7.53 8.88 -7.12
C GLU A 41 -7.58 7.34 -7.14
N ASP A 42 -6.62 6.71 -7.81
CA ASP A 42 -6.53 5.26 -7.91
C ASP A 42 -6.22 4.65 -6.54
N PHE A 43 -5.26 5.23 -5.80
CA PHE A 43 -4.94 4.78 -4.45
C PHE A 43 -6.17 4.87 -3.53
N ARG A 44 -6.83 6.03 -3.52
CA ARG A 44 -8.01 6.27 -2.70
C ARG A 44 -9.12 5.27 -3.02
N LYS A 45 -9.45 5.10 -4.31
CA LYS A 45 -10.51 4.17 -4.76
C LYS A 45 -10.22 2.71 -4.42
N LYS A 46 -8.95 2.31 -4.46
CA LYS A 46 -8.53 0.91 -4.23
C LYS A 46 -8.42 0.55 -2.76
N HIS A 47 -7.96 1.48 -1.91
CA HIS A 47 -7.56 1.15 -0.53
C HIS A 47 -8.38 1.84 0.55
N THR A 48 -9.18 2.86 0.23
CA THR A 48 -9.88 3.67 1.24
C THR A 48 -11.32 3.99 0.85
N CYS A 49 -12.18 4.18 1.84
CA CYS A 49 -13.54 4.70 1.63
C CYS A 49 -13.60 6.24 1.71
N LEU A 50 -12.47 6.91 1.89
CA LEU A 50 -12.41 8.36 2.09
C LEU A 50 -12.78 9.11 0.82
N SER A 51 -13.47 10.25 0.95
CA SER A 51 -13.65 11.19 -0.15
C SER A 51 -12.31 11.84 -0.52
N ARG A 52 -12.18 12.38 -1.74
CA ARG A 52 -10.93 13.05 -2.16
C ARG A 52 -10.56 14.24 -1.26
N PRO A 53 -11.51 15.11 -0.82
CA PRO A 53 -11.22 16.14 0.17
C PRO A 53 -10.71 15.58 1.49
N MET A 54 -11.39 14.57 2.07
CA MET A 54 -10.98 13.99 3.36
C MET A 54 -9.62 13.29 3.29
N PHE A 55 -9.34 12.56 2.20
CA PHE A 55 -8.04 11.93 2.00
C PHE A 55 -6.91 12.97 1.94
N ASN A 56 -7.16 14.09 1.28
CA ASN A 56 -6.21 15.19 1.24
C ASN A 56 -6.04 15.80 2.64
N GLU A 57 -7.12 16.14 3.32
CA GLU A 57 -7.08 16.81 4.63
C GLU A 57 -6.40 15.95 5.72
N LEU A 58 -6.85 14.70 5.87
CA LEU A 58 -6.41 13.84 6.96
C LEU A 58 -5.01 13.27 6.75
N ILE A 59 -4.60 13.03 5.49
CA ILE A 59 -3.38 12.28 5.17
C ILE A 59 -2.38 13.15 4.40
N LEU A 60 -2.71 13.60 3.18
CA LEU A 60 -1.72 14.21 2.29
C LEU A 60 -1.32 15.64 2.70
N LEU A 61 -2.25 16.43 3.23
CA LEU A 61 -2.07 17.84 3.57
C LEU A 61 -1.99 18.07 5.08
N ASN A 62 -2.22 17.04 5.90
CA ASN A 62 -2.00 17.12 7.33
C ASN A 62 -0.53 17.51 7.58
N PRO A 63 -0.24 18.65 8.25
CA PRO A 63 1.11 19.15 8.42
C PRO A 63 2.06 18.17 9.10
N LYS A 64 1.54 17.29 9.98
CA LYS A 64 2.34 16.27 10.67
C LYS A 64 2.78 15.19 9.69
N PHE A 65 1.84 14.66 8.91
CA PHE A 65 2.11 13.55 7.99
C PHE A 65 2.79 14.00 6.71
N LYS A 66 2.45 15.18 6.18
CA LYS A 66 3.03 15.73 4.94
C LYS A 66 4.56 15.74 4.98
N LYS A 67 5.18 16.15 6.10
CA LYS A 67 6.63 16.15 6.27
C LYS A 67 7.26 14.77 6.17
N MET A 68 6.55 13.74 6.63
CA MET A 68 7.00 12.35 6.56
C MET A 68 6.78 11.75 5.18
N LEU A 69 5.70 12.16 4.50
CA LEU A 69 5.26 11.61 3.22
C LEU A 69 5.98 12.24 2.02
N ASP A 70 6.30 13.54 2.05
CA ASP A 70 6.91 14.25 0.92
C ASP A 70 8.34 13.79 0.67
N ILE A 71 8.58 13.22 -0.51
CA ILE A 71 9.92 12.77 -0.93
C ILE A 71 10.96 13.91 -1.01
N LYS A 72 10.52 15.17 -1.08
CA LYS A 72 11.43 16.33 -1.07
C LYS A 72 11.88 16.71 0.34
N GLU A 73 11.02 16.49 1.33
CA GLU A 73 11.31 16.81 2.73
C GLU A 73 11.92 15.60 3.47
N ASN A 74 11.52 14.39 3.09
CA ASN A 74 11.97 13.14 3.67
C ASN A 74 12.46 12.16 2.58
N PRO A 75 13.74 11.77 2.56
CA PRO A 75 14.26 10.77 1.62
C PRO A 75 13.53 9.42 1.69
N ASN A 76 12.93 9.11 2.85
CA ASN A 76 12.15 7.89 3.05
C ASN A 76 10.66 8.04 2.71
N GLY A 77 10.24 9.23 2.26
CA GLY A 77 8.88 9.53 1.87
C GLY A 77 8.34 8.65 0.75
N CYS A 78 7.06 8.81 0.45
CA CYS A 78 6.33 7.99 -0.51
C CYS A 78 5.38 8.78 -1.41
N VAL A 79 5.30 10.11 -1.24
CA VAL A 79 4.43 10.99 -2.03
C VAL A 79 5.26 12.06 -2.72
N ALA A 80 5.14 12.15 -4.05
CA ALA A 80 5.67 13.25 -4.82
C ALA A 80 4.59 14.31 -5.02
N TYR A 81 4.73 15.44 -4.31
CA TYR A 81 3.80 16.56 -4.43
C TYR A 81 4.08 17.39 -5.69
N PRO A 82 3.03 17.91 -6.35
CA PRO A 82 3.15 18.63 -7.61
C PRO A 82 4.05 19.87 -7.49
N LYS A 83 4.90 20.09 -8.49
CA LYS A 83 5.67 21.34 -8.67
C LYS A 83 4.86 22.27 -9.57
N GLY A 84 4.03 23.16 -9.02
CA GLY A 84 3.35 24.19 -9.83
C GLY A 84 1.88 24.51 -9.53
N GLY A 85 1.40 24.31 -8.29
CA GLY A 85 0.01 24.63 -7.92
C GLY A 85 -1.02 23.56 -8.32
N SER A 86 -2.30 23.94 -8.36
CA SER A 86 -3.49 23.06 -8.37
C SER A 86 -3.63 22.08 -9.54
N SER A 87 -2.76 22.13 -10.55
CA SER A 87 -2.82 21.34 -11.78
C SER A 87 -1.82 20.18 -11.86
N GLY A 88 -0.87 20.10 -10.93
CA GLY A 88 0.15 19.05 -10.98
C GLY A 88 -0.35 17.70 -10.45
N LYS A 89 0.20 16.62 -11.00
CA LYS A 89 -0.14 15.25 -10.60
C LYS A 89 0.66 14.84 -9.36
N TYR A 90 -0.05 14.26 -8.40
CA TYR A 90 0.53 13.56 -7.27
C TYR A 90 0.93 12.16 -7.70
N TYR A 91 2.09 11.70 -7.25
CA TYR A 91 2.49 10.30 -7.39
C TYR A 91 2.67 9.69 -6.01
N ILE A 92 2.05 8.53 -5.80
CA ILE A 92 2.09 7.80 -4.54
C ILE A 92 2.75 6.45 -4.79
N LEU A 93 3.79 6.14 -4.02
CA LEU A 93 4.31 4.78 -3.93
C LEU A 93 3.36 3.95 -3.06
N GLU A 94 2.55 3.11 -3.73
CA GLU A 94 1.39 2.43 -3.17
C GLU A 94 1.73 1.65 -1.89
N SER A 95 2.74 0.78 -1.94
CA SER A 95 3.10 -0.05 -0.78
C SER A 95 3.48 0.77 0.45
N LYS A 96 4.25 1.85 0.28
CA LYS A 96 4.72 2.64 1.42
C LYS A 96 3.59 3.47 2.04
N LEU A 97 2.72 4.06 1.22
CA LEU A 97 1.60 4.81 1.78
C LEU A 97 0.59 3.88 2.47
N LEU A 98 0.41 2.66 1.96
CA LEU A 98 -0.43 1.66 2.63
C LEU A 98 0.12 1.31 4.02
N THR A 99 1.41 0.96 4.11
CA THR A 99 2.06 0.69 5.40
C THR A 99 1.97 1.89 6.34
N PHE A 100 2.18 3.11 5.84
CA PHE A 100 2.04 4.33 6.64
C PHE A 100 0.63 4.49 7.22
N ILE A 101 -0.41 4.23 6.41
CA ILE A 101 -1.80 4.30 6.87
C ILE A 101 -2.08 3.23 7.93
N GLU A 102 -1.57 2.01 7.77
CA GLU A 102 -1.72 0.94 8.76
C GLU A 102 -1.07 1.31 10.10
N GLU A 103 0.16 1.83 10.07
CA GLU A 103 0.93 2.22 11.27
C GLU A 103 0.32 3.43 11.99
N ASN A 104 -0.24 4.39 11.24
CA ASN A 104 -0.79 5.63 11.78
C ASN A 104 -2.32 5.63 11.82
N PHE A 105 -2.97 4.47 11.66
CA PHE A 105 -4.42 4.36 11.51
C PHE A 105 -5.19 5.07 12.63
N PRO A 106 -4.91 4.83 13.94
CA PRO A 106 -5.63 5.52 15.01
C PRO A 106 -5.45 7.02 14.91
N GLU A 107 -4.24 7.50 14.60
CA GLU A 107 -3.98 8.93 14.54
C GLU A 107 -4.68 9.61 13.35
N ILE A 108 -4.69 8.96 12.18
CA ILE A 108 -5.36 9.48 10.98
C ILE A 108 -6.86 9.66 11.22
N PHE A 109 -7.51 8.70 11.88
CA PHE A 109 -8.98 8.66 12.02
C PHE A 109 -9.50 9.20 13.36
N THR A 110 -8.63 9.47 14.33
CA THR A 110 -8.98 10.22 15.56
C THR A 110 -8.53 11.68 15.49
N TYR A 111 -7.88 12.09 14.39
CA TYR A 111 -7.53 13.48 14.16
C TYR A 111 -8.79 14.35 14.04
N VAL A 112 -9.19 14.96 15.15
CA VAL A 112 -10.13 16.08 15.17
C VAL A 112 -9.31 17.31 14.79
N GLY A 113 -9.46 17.78 13.55
CA GLY A 113 -8.86 19.04 13.13
C GLY A 113 -9.24 20.13 14.13
N LYS A 114 -8.25 20.83 14.71
CA LYS A 114 -8.50 22.01 15.53
C LYS A 114 -9.10 23.11 14.65
N ASN A 115 -10.41 23.05 14.43
CA ASN A 115 -11.23 24.10 13.88
C ASN A 115 -12.47 24.26 14.77
N GLU A 116 -12.22 24.57 16.05
CA GLU A 116 -13.19 25.30 16.87
C GLU A 116 -12.48 26.58 17.32
N VAL A 117 -12.77 27.66 16.58
CA VAL A 117 -12.73 29.05 17.06
C VAL A 117 -14.16 29.52 17.08
#